data_AF-A0A4Y7S0L6-F1
#
_entry.id   AF-A0A4Y7S0L6-F1
#
_cell.length_a   1.000
_cell.length_b   1.000
_cell.length_c   1.000
_cell.angle_alpha   90.00
_cell.angle_beta   90.00
_cell.angle_gamma   90.00
#
_symmetry.space_group_name_H-M   'P 1'
#
loop_
_entity.id
_entity.type
_entity.pdbx_description
1 polymer ?
#
loop_
_entity_poly.entity_id
_entity_poly.type
_entity_poly.pdbx_seq_one_letter_code
_entity_poly.pdbx_strand_id
1 'polypeptide(L)'
;MAKLKPPKHLSSAARKLWKEFMDEYDLSDTAGLTLLNLLTTAWDEAESLADQVRREGTTIVNPASGAAHVHPALQQLKESRAVVLRCIRALNLDVEPPGPVGRPGGR
;
A
#
# COMPACT_ATOMS: atom_id res chain seq x y z
N MET A 1 -24.56 14.65 1.84
CA MET A 1 -23.50 14.23 0.89
C MET A 1 -23.40 12.71 0.92
N ALA A 2 -23.26 12.04 -0.23
CA ALA A 2 -23.17 10.58 -0.25
C ALA A 2 -21.87 10.13 0.44
N LYS A 3 -21.96 9.23 1.43
CA LYS A 3 -20.79 8.67 2.10
C LYS A 3 -19.98 7.84 1.10
N LEU A 4 -18.76 8.27 0.80
CA LEU A 4 -17.83 7.52 -0.05
C LEU A 4 -17.56 6.14 0.55
N LYS A 5 -17.39 5.13 -0.30
CA LYS A 5 -17.26 3.72 0.12
C LYS A 5 -16.00 3.12 -0.48
N PRO A 6 -15.31 2.25 0.28
CA PRO A 6 -14.18 1.51 -0.24
C PRO A 6 -14.62 0.53 -1.35
N PRO A 7 -13.71 0.13 -2.26
CA PRO A 7 -13.98 -0.90 -3.25
C PRO A 7 -14.46 -2.22 -2.62
N LYS A 8 -15.40 -2.89 -3.29
CA LYS A 8 -16.08 -4.09 -2.75
C LYS A 8 -15.17 -5.31 -2.61
N HIS A 9 -14.14 -5.42 -3.44
CA HIS A 9 -13.24 -6.57 -3.49
C HIS A 9 -12.17 -6.56 -2.38
N LEU A 10 -11.98 -5.41 -1.71
CA LEU A 10 -11.00 -5.31 -0.62
C LEU A 10 -11.37 -6.25 0.54
N SER A 11 -10.35 -6.80 1.19
CA SER A 11 -10.49 -7.50 2.47
C SER A 11 -11.03 -6.57 3.57
N SER A 12 -11.41 -7.14 4.71
CA SER A 12 -11.81 -6.35 5.88
C SER A 12 -10.69 -5.43 6.38
N ALA A 13 -9.44 -5.90 6.35
CA ALA A 13 -8.26 -5.13 6.74
C ALA A 13 -8.02 -3.95 5.79
N ALA A 14 -8.02 -4.20 4.47
CA ALA A 14 -7.82 -3.15 3.48
C ALA A 14 -8.98 -2.13 3.47
N ARG A 15 -10.22 -2.56 3.72
CA ARG A 15 -11.35 -1.63 3.92
C ARG A 15 -11.21 -0.77 5.17
N LYS A 16 -10.59 -1.29 6.23
CA LYS A 16 -10.30 -0.52 7.45
C LYS A 16 -9.24 0.54 7.14
N LEU A 17 -8.14 0.13 6.53
CA LEU A 17 -7.06 1.04 6.09
C LEU A 17 -7.58 2.15 5.19
N TRP A 18 -8.42 1.82 4.20
CA TRP A 18 -9.04 2.81 3.31
C TRP A 18 -9.83 3.89 4.08
N LYS A 19 -10.58 3.48 5.10
CA LYS A 19 -11.36 4.43 5.92
C LYS A 19 -10.45 5.29 6.79
N GLU A 20 -9.40 4.70 7.36
CA GLU A 20 -8.41 5.45 8.15
C GLU A 20 -7.78 6.58 7.31
N PHE A 21 -7.37 6.30 6.07
CA PHE A 21 -6.88 7.34 5.16
C PHE A 21 -7.93 8.43 4.84
N MET A 22 -9.19 8.04 4.63
CA MET A 22 -10.27 9.01 4.38
C MET A 22 -10.55 9.89 5.61
N ASP A 23 -10.51 9.29 6.80
CA ASP A 23 -10.77 9.99 8.07
C ASP A 23 -9.62 10.96 8.42
N GLU A 24 -8.38 10.64 8.00
CA GLU A 24 -7.18 11.44 8.30
C GLU A 24 -6.88 12.54 7.27
N TYR A 25 -7.08 12.28 5.97
CA TYR A 25 -6.58 13.15 4.90
C TYR A 25 -7.66 13.86 4.05
N ASP A 26 -8.95 13.71 4.39
CA ASP A 26 -10.09 14.34 3.69
C ASP A 26 -10.00 14.30 2.14
N LEU A 27 -9.64 13.13 1.62
CA LEU A 27 -9.46 12.90 0.19
C LEU A 27 -10.82 12.96 -0.53
N SER A 28 -11.16 14.12 -1.09
CA SER A 28 -12.47 14.37 -1.70
C SER A 28 -12.43 14.48 -3.23
N ASP A 29 -11.25 14.67 -3.81
CA ASP A 29 -11.08 14.80 -5.26
C ASP A 29 -10.95 13.42 -5.94
N THR A 30 -11.24 13.40 -7.24
CA THR A 30 -11.25 12.13 -8.01
C THR A 30 -9.86 11.51 -8.13
N ALA A 31 -8.80 12.31 -8.19
CA ALA A 31 -7.44 11.80 -8.32
C ALA A 31 -6.97 11.19 -7.00
N GLY A 32 -7.21 11.87 -5.87
CA GLY A 32 -6.94 11.36 -4.52
C GLY A 32 -7.67 10.04 -4.25
N LEU A 33 -8.96 9.96 -4.58
CA LEU A 33 -9.75 8.72 -4.44
C LEU A 33 -9.24 7.59 -5.33
N THR A 34 -8.82 7.89 -6.55
CA THR A 34 -8.25 6.90 -7.48
C THR A 34 -6.95 6.33 -6.92
N LEU A 35 -6.06 7.20 -6.41
CA LEU A 35 -4.81 6.81 -5.80
C LEU A 35 -5.02 6.00 -4.51
N LEU A 36 -5.97 6.40 -3.66
CA LEU A 36 -6.30 5.65 -2.45
C LEU A 36 -6.85 4.25 -2.76
N ASN A 37 -7.72 4.13 -3.76
CA ASN A 37 -8.25 2.84 -4.18
C ASN A 37 -7.15 1.92 -4.73
N LEU A 38 -6.21 2.48 -5.50
CA LEU A 38 -5.06 1.73 -6.02
C LEU A 38 -4.11 1.32 -4.89
N LEU A 39 -3.80 2.24 -3.97
CA LEU A 39 -2.95 2.00 -2.80
C LEU A 39 -3.48 0.84 -1.97
N THR A 40 -4.76 0.92 -1.59
CA THR A 40 -5.38 -0.08 -0.71
C THR A 40 -5.57 -1.43 -1.39
N THR A 41 -5.80 -1.45 -2.71
CA THR A 41 -5.83 -2.71 -3.49
C THR A 41 -4.45 -3.36 -3.55
N ALA A 42 -3.41 -2.58 -3.86
CA ALA A 42 -2.04 -3.09 -3.92
C ALA A 42 -1.51 -3.55 -2.55
N TRP A 43 -1.91 -2.85 -1.48
CA TRP A 43 -1.60 -3.26 -0.12
C TRP A 43 -2.26 -4.60 0.24
N ASP A 44 -3.55 -4.76 -0.07
CA ASP A 44 -4.28 -6.01 0.21
C ASP A 44 -3.68 -7.22 -0.52
N GLU A 45 -3.30 -7.03 -1.79
CA GLU A 45 -2.59 -8.03 -2.57
C GLU A 45 -1.22 -8.37 -1.97
N ALA A 46 -0.45 -7.36 -1.56
CA ALA A 46 0.85 -7.56 -0.95
C ALA A 46 0.76 -8.36 0.36
N GLU A 47 -0.23 -8.11 1.21
CA GLU A 47 -0.44 -8.89 2.44
C GLU A 47 -0.77 -10.35 2.13
N SER A 48 -1.67 -10.59 1.16
CA SER A 48 -2.01 -11.94 0.72
C SER A 48 -0.79 -12.72 0.19
N LEU A 49 0.03 -12.08 -0.65
CA LEU A 49 1.25 -12.68 -1.19
C LEU A 49 2.33 -12.89 -0.12
N ALA A 50 2.47 -11.95 0.82
CA ALA A 50 3.39 -12.08 1.94
C ALA A 50 3.02 -13.26 2.85
N ASP A 51 1.72 -13.44 3.10
CA ASP A 51 1.21 -14.58 3.86
C ASP A 51 1.42 -15.90 3.12
N GLN A 52 1.24 -15.91 1.79
CA GLN A 52 1.56 -17.08 0.97
C GLN A 52 3.04 -17.46 1.09
N VAL A 53 3.96 -16.51 0.83
CA VAL A 53 5.41 -16.73 0.92
C VAL A 53 5.82 -17.15 2.34
N ARG A 54 5.16 -16.63 3.39
CA ARG A 54 5.45 -17.03 4.77
C ARG A 54 5.10 -18.49 5.04
N ARG A 55 4.02 -19.00 4.46
CA ARG A 55 3.59 -20.40 4.60
C ARG A 55 4.44 -21.34 3.74
N GLU A 56 4.75 -20.94 2.51
CA GLU A 56 5.39 -21.80 1.50
C GLU A 56 6.93 -21.69 1.50
N GLY A 57 7.47 -20.63 2.09
CA GLY A 57 8.89 -20.30 2.08
C GLY A 57 9.30 -19.43 0.89
N THR A 58 10.51 -18.87 0.95
CA THR A 58 11.04 -18.00 -0.11
C THR A 58 11.57 -18.75 -1.33
N THR A 59 11.63 -20.08 -1.24
CA THR A 59 12.24 -20.96 -2.24
C THR A 59 11.37 -22.19 -2.40
N ILE A 60 11.09 -22.56 -3.65
CA ILE A 60 10.35 -23.77 -4.01
C ILE A 60 11.35 -24.77 -4.59
N VAL A 61 11.33 -26.00 -4.07
CA VAL A 61 12.16 -27.09 -4.58
C VAL A 61 11.34 -27.93 -5.55
N ASN A 62 11.88 -28.16 -6.75
CA ASN A 62 11.29 -29.09 -7.70
C ASN A 62 11.47 -30.52 -7.18
N PRO A 63 10.39 -31.27 -6.89
CA PRO A 63 10.50 -32.61 -6.31
C PRO A 63 11.10 -33.65 -7.26
N ALA A 64 11.05 -33.43 -8.58
CA ALA A 64 11.59 -34.36 -9.57
C ALA A 64 13.08 -34.13 -9.85
N SER A 65 13.53 -32.87 -9.89
CA SER A 65 14.93 -32.53 -10.20
C SER A 65 15.78 -32.17 -8.98
N GLY A 66 15.16 -31.88 -7.83
CA GLY A 66 15.83 -31.35 -6.64
C GLY A 66 16.28 -29.89 -6.77
N ALA A 67 16.02 -29.23 -7.91
CA ALA A 67 16.44 -27.84 -8.13
C ALA A 67 15.62 -26.86 -7.29
N ALA A 68 16.29 -25.89 -6.68
CA ALA A 68 15.66 -24.85 -5.87
C ALA A 68 15.49 -23.55 -6.69
N HIS A 69 14.27 -23.00 -6.70
CA HIS A 69 13.92 -21.76 -7.40
C HIS A 69 13.31 -20.74 -6.43
N VAL A 70 13.51 -19.46 -6.70
CA VAL A 70 12.86 -18.37 -5.95
C VAL A 70 11.33 -18.51 -6.08
N HIS A 71 10.62 -18.30 -4.98
CA HIS A 71 9.17 -18.36 -4.97
C HIS A 71 8.58 -17.29 -5.93
N PRO A 72 7.72 -17.66 -6.90
CA PRO A 72 7.24 -16.74 -7.93
C PRO A 72 6.47 -15.53 -7.37
N ALA A 73 5.71 -15.72 -6.29
CA ALA A 73 5.00 -14.63 -5.60
C ALA A 73 5.91 -13.52 -5.05
N LEU A 74 7.23 -13.75 -4.86
CA LEU A 74 8.15 -12.71 -4.38
C LEU A 74 8.27 -11.54 -5.36
N GLN A 75 8.21 -11.81 -6.66
CA GLN A 75 8.27 -10.76 -7.67
C GLN A 75 7.01 -9.88 -7.62
N GLN A 76 5.83 -10.50 -7.61
CA GLN A 76 4.56 -9.78 -7.49
C GLN A 76 4.48 -9.00 -6.17
N LEU A 77 4.89 -9.60 -5.06
CA LEU A 77 4.92 -8.94 -3.76
C LEU A 77 5.76 -7.66 -3.78
N LYS A 78 6.93 -7.72 -4.41
CA LYS A 78 7.80 -6.55 -4.58
C LYS A 78 7.11 -5.46 -5.41
N GLU A 79 6.44 -5.83 -6.49
CA GLU A 79 5.73 -4.89 -7.36
C GLU A 79 4.55 -4.22 -6.67
N SER A 80 3.70 -4.99 -5.98
CA SER A 80 2.57 -4.45 -5.20
C SER A 80 3.05 -3.49 -4.11
N ARG A 81 4.14 -3.83 -3.38
CA ARG A 81 4.76 -2.90 -2.42
C ARG A 81 5.30 -1.63 -3.07
N ALA A 82 5.86 -1.73 -4.27
CA ALA A 82 6.33 -0.56 -5.00
C ALA A 82 5.15 0.33 -5.46
N VAL A 83 4.00 -0.24 -5.83
CA VAL A 83 2.77 0.53 -6.11
C VAL A 83 2.32 1.29 -4.87
N VAL A 84 2.27 0.62 -3.71
CA VAL A 84 1.90 1.27 -2.43
C VAL A 84 2.77 2.50 -2.17
N LEU A 85 4.10 2.36 -2.24
CA LEU A 85 5.03 3.48 -2.02
C LEU A 85 4.84 4.61 -3.04
N ARG A 86 4.59 4.29 -4.32
CA ARG A 86 4.31 5.30 -5.35
C ARG A 86 3.00 6.05 -5.08
N CYS A 87 1.96 5.36 -4.63
CA CYS A 87 0.68 5.99 -4.30
C CYS A 87 0.79 6.90 -3.07
N ILE A 88 1.52 6.48 -2.03
CA ILE A 88 1.79 7.32 -0.84
C ILE A 88 2.45 8.64 -1.24
N ARG A 89 3.49 8.57 -2.08
CA ARG A 89 4.19 9.75 -2.61
C ARG A 89 3.29 10.61 -3.50
N ALA A 90 2.51 9.99 -4.37
CA ALA A 90 1.61 10.70 -5.27
C ALA A 90 0.48 11.43 -4.50
N LEU A 91 0.09 10.92 -3.33
CA LEU A 91 -0.84 11.55 -2.40
C LEU A 91 -0.15 12.60 -1.49
N ASN A 92 1.17 12.77 -1.59
CA ASN A 92 2.00 13.63 -0.73
C ASN A 92 1.88 13.33 0.78
N LEU A 93 1.65 12.07 1.13
CA LEU A 93 1.49 11.64 2.54
C LEU A 93 2.84 11.41 3.23
N ASP A 94 3.94 11.47 2.49
CA ASP A 94 5.31 11.33 2.99
C ASP A 94 5.98 12.67 3.34
N VAL A 95 5.25 13.79 3.20
CA VAL A 95 5.77 15.13 3.50
C VAL A 95 5.48 15.50 4.95
N GLU A 96 6.53 15.79 5.72
CA GLU A 96 6.38 16.32 7.07
C GLU A 96 5.81 17.75 7.00
N PRO A 97 4.75 18.09 7.77
CA PRO A 97 4.20 19.44 7.75
C PRO A 97 5.29 20.45 8.15
N PRO A 98 5.37 21.61 7.48
CA PRO A 98 6.39 22.60 7.80
C PRO A 98 6.30 22.95 9.29
N GLY A 99 7.42 22.76 9.99
CA GLY A 99 7.55 23.16 11.39
C GLY A 99 7.25 24.64 11.57
N PRO A 100 6.96 25.09 12.81
CA PRO A 100 6.62 26.48 13.07
C PRO A 100 7.68 27.42 12.47
N VAL A 101 7.23 28.42 11.69
CA VAL A 101 8.09 29.45 11.09
C VAL A 101 8.95 30.06 12.20
N GLY A 102 10.21 29.67 12.25
CA GLY A 102 11.19 30.29 13.14
C GLY A 102 11.25 31.78 12.80
N ARG A 103 11.09 32.65 13.81
CA ARG A 103 11.27 34.09 13.62
C ARG A 103 12.62 34.34 12.95
N PRO A 104 12.69 35.14 11.87
CA PRO A 104 13.97 35.50 11.26
C PRO A 104 14.92 36.00 12.34
N GLY A 105 16.17 35.50 12.33
CA GLY A 105 17.21 35.93 13.24
C GLY A 105 17.37 37.45 13.16
N GLY A 106 17.05 38.13 14.25
CA GLY A 106 17.17 39.57 14.33
C GLY A 106 18.62 39.97 14.62
N ARG A 107 19.16 40.81 13.72
CA ARG A 107 20.46 41.52 13.68
C ARG A 107 21.62 40.80 13.02
#